data_AF-A0A357CYN9-F1
#
_entry.id   AF-A0A357CYN9-F1
#
_cell.length_a   1.000
_cell.length_b   1.000
_cell.length_c   1.000
_cell.angle_alpha   90.00
_cell.angle_beta   90.00
_cell.angle_gamma   90.00
#
_symmetry.space_group_name_H-M   'P 1'
#
loop_
_entity.id
_entity.type
_entity.pdbx_description
1 polymer ?
#
loop_
_entity_poly.entity_id
_entity_poly.type
_entity_poly.pdbx_seq_one_letter_code
_entity_poly.pdbx_strand_id
1 'polypeptide(L)'
;MGHNMQRNTKNKGIVLIILLVITAVLSVTMASCVRRGERQEEEEVIFEQSGEESVDTSEETTVSTPEGHTEMPVIKDNKNMTADIVVIAGTCEEGAIVEITGGEEDVTVESRNGYFIAQIKLEKTSKTMLKATALVEGKEKSEPRVFYAEYLATAEKRIDGYGVSVGTHSQLYFDTYLDNYIGMSLLTETQLKNFRSYVNGKVSTIESKAKGKPAELVYVLIPDVTSLYPDIFPEGTERKTYTTKYQQVAKELANTSAITIDMYDILAAARDAGEYEIFRKNDSHLTEYGAYLVYEQIANTLALNFPDAKARTLEEFTEKMVLSEGGDLMSYIGINKEHYKENVLDLIPNADINLDIGFSDSENISVNISDIRKYVSDTDYSMYVTPASSEVSSSEKIVGINDRFVVATDRENLPSALIYRDNAAFPMLDILAERFNKVMIAKSEQFGINFTDANRYKAEGRDIVDYIIVIVSESNLDKILSDPS
;
A
#
# COMPACT_ATOMS: atom_id res chain seq x y z
N MET A 1 73.74 -36.38 -3.30
CA MET A 1 74.18 -37.79 -3.46
C MET A 1 72.94 -38.65 -3.64
N GLY A 2 72.72 -39.20 -4.85
CA GLY A 2 71.69 -40.21 -5.20
C GLY A 2 70.22 -39.77 -5.08
N HIS A 3 69.24 -40.28 -5.84
CA HIS A 3 69.22 -41.20 -6.96
C HIS A 3 67.81 -41.15 -7.61
N ASN A 4 67.77 -41.28 -8.94
CA ASN A 4 66.70 -41.73 -9.84
C ASN A 4 65.31 -42.16 -9.31
N MET A 5 64.29 -41.53 -9.90
CA MET A 5 63.38 -42.10 -10.92
C MET A 5 63.01 -43.59 -10.84
N GLN A 6 61.73 -43.91 -10.60
CA GLN A 6 60.99 -44.88 -11.41
C GLN A 6 59.46 -44.73 -11.34
N ARG A 7 58.86 -44.98 -12.52
CA ARG A 7 57.45 -44.90 -12.92
C ARG A 7 56.61 -46.09 -12.44
N ASN A 8 55.29 -45.90 -12.29
CA ASN A 8 54.24 -46.66 -13.02
C ASN A 8 52.82 -46.16 -12.64
N THR A 9 52.08 -45.53 -13.56
CA THR A 9 51.05 -46.05 -14.49
C THR A 9 49.66 -46.33 -13.91
N LYS A 10 48.70 -45.51 -14.39
CA LYS A 10 47.24 -45.68 -14.64
C LYS A 10 46.65 -44.25 -14.52
N ASN A 11 45.87 -43.66 -15.42
CA ASN A 11 44.90 -44.17 -16.38
C ASN A 11 44.82 -43.24 -17.60
N LYS A 12 44.48 -43.83 -18.75
CA LYS A 12 44.05 -43.13 -19.97
C LYS A 12 42.54 -42.85 -19.88
N GLY A 13 42.14 -41.64 -20.27
CA GLY A 13 40.74 -41.29 -20.53
C GLY A 13 40.43 -39.86 -20.10
N ILE A 14 39.83 -39.08 -21.00
CA ILE A 14 39.27 -37.73 -20.80
C ILE A 14 40.26 -36.57 -21.01
N VAL A 15 40.67 -36.34 -22.26
CA VAL A 15 41.25 -35.05 -22.75
C VAL A 15 40.49 -34.59 -24.01
N LEU A 16 39.16 -34.73 -24.06
CA LEU A 16 38.37 -34.36 -25.24
C LEU A 16 37.14 -33.48 -24.96
N ILE A 17 37.07 -32.80 -23.81
CA ILE A 17 35.89 -31.99 -23.43
C ILE A 17 36.21 -30.52 -23.11
N ILE A 18 37.48 -30.14 -22.98
CA ILE A 18 37.85 -28.78 -22.55
C ILE A 18 38.09 -27.80 -23.72
N LEU A 19 38.06 -28.28 -24.98
CA LEU A 19 38.32 -27.43 -26.15
C LEU A 19 37.07 -26.88 -26.87
N LEU A 20 35.87 -27.09 -26.32
CA LEU A 20 34.59 -26.67 -26.93
C LEU A 20 33.84 -25.56 -26.19
N VAL A 21 34.42 -25.02 -25.11
CA VAL A 21 33.74 -24.01 -24.26
C VAL A 21 34.36 -22.60 -24.39
N ILE A 22 35.39 -22.40 -25.24
CA ILE A 22 36.13 -21.12 -25.33
C ILE A 22 35.91 -20.36 -26.66
N THR A 23 34.99 -20.79 -27.54
CA THR A 23 34.76 -20.14 -28.85
C THR A 23 33.37 -19.53 -29.05
N ALA A 24 32.62 -19.25 -27.98
CA ALA A 24 31.30 -18.59 -28.08
C ALA A 24 31.19 -17.26 -27.31
N VAL A 25 32.31 -16.56 -27.07
CA VAL A 25 32.32 -15.21 -26.48
C VAL A 25 33.23 -14.30 -27.31
N LEU A 26 32.84 -14.00 -28.55
CA LEU A 26 33.40 -12.91 -29.35
C LEU A 26 32.62 -12.78 -30.66
N SER A 27 31.48 -12.06 -30.63
CA SER A 27 30.91 -11.36 -31.80
C SER A 27 29.57 -10.70 -31.46
N VAL A 28 29.58 -9.62 -30.67
CA VAL A 28 28.52 -8.62 -30.78
C VAL A 28 29.16 -7.24 -30.64
N THR A 29 29.41 -6.57 -31.76
CA THR A 29 29.31 -5.11 -31.86
C THR A 29 29.10 -4.70 -33.33
N MET A 30 28.00 -3.99 -33.57
CA MET A 30 27.80 -2.81 -34.44
C MET A 30 26.66 -2.90 -35.48
N ALA A 31 25.72 -1.94 -35.29
CA ALA A 31 24.97 -1.13 -36.26
C ALA A 31 23.90 -1.83 -37.13
N SER A 32 22.70 -1.29 -37.40
CA SER A 32 22.01 -0.04 -37.04
C SER A 32 20.56 -0.10 -37.57
N CYS A 33 19.71 0.80 -37.06
CA CYS A 33 18.50 1.40 -37.67
C CYS A 33 17.10 0.73 -37.52
N VAL A 34 16.27 1.42 -36.72
CA VAL A 34 14.84 1.76 -36.94
C VAL A 34 13.79 0.65 -36.79
N ARG A 35 13.07 0.62 -35.65
CA ARG A 35 11.66 1.08 -35.52
C ARG A 35 11.21 1.02 -34.06
N ARG A 36 10.51 2.07 -33.64
CA ARG A 36 9.76 2.23 -32.39
C ARG A 36 8.74 1.08 -32.31
N GLY A 37 8.85 0.23 -31.30
CA GLY A 37 7.95 -0.88 -31.02
C GLY A 37 7.86 -1.06 -29.51
N GLU A 38 6.63 -1.17 -29.03
CA GLU A 38 6.21 -1.28 -27.63
C GLU A 38 7.08 -2.29 -26.86
N ARG A 39 7.56 -1.86 -25.69
CA ARG A 39 8.27 -2.73 -24.76
C ARG A 39 7.19 -3.36 -23.87
N GLN A 40 6.79 -4.59 -24.19
CA GLN A 40 6.12 -5.44 -23.21
C GLN A 40 7.12 -5.73 -22.09
N GLU A 41 6.77 -5.30 -20.89
CA GLU A 41 7.42 -5.72 -19.65
C GLU A 41 6.97 -7.16 -19.38
N GLU A 42 7.93 -8.09 -19.37
CA GLU A 42 7.71 -9.44 -18.87
C GLU A 42 7.65 -9.37 -17.34
N GLU A 43 6.43 -9.31 -16.81
CA GLU A 43 6.15 -9.64 -15.41
C GLU A 43 6.21 -11.16 -15.22
N GLU A 44 7.06 -11.64 -14.31
CA GLU A 44 6.90 -12.97 -13.71
C GLU A 44 5.75 -12.90 -12.70
N VAL A 45 4.51 -12.87 -13.21
CA VAL A 45 3.31 -13.26 -12.45
C VAL A 45 3.22 -14.78 -12.53
N ILE A 46 3.68 -15.47 -11.49
CA ILE A 46 3.33 -16.89 -11.31
C ILE A 46 1.88 -16.92 -10.82
N PHE A 47 0.94 -16.84 -11.75
CA PHE A 47 -0.45 -17.21 -11.54
C PHE A 47 -0.77 -18.29 -12.57
N GLU A 48 -0.73 -19.55 -12.16
CA GLU A 48 -1.45 -20.59 -12.88
C GLU A 48 -2.93 -20.27 -12.74
N GLN A 49 -3.46 -19.56 -13.74
CA GLN A 49 -4.88 -19.37 -13.92
C GLN A 49 -5.46 -20.75 -14.26
N SER A 50 -5.80 -21.55 -13.25
CA SER A 50 -6.71 -22.67 -13.44
C SER A 50 -8.05 -22.06 -13.82
N GLY A 51 -8.36 -22.12 -15.11
CA GLY A 51 -9.65 -21.75 -15.65
C GLY A 51 -10.73 -22.65 -15.09
N GLU A 52 -11.30 -22.24 -13.97
CA GLU A 52 -12.68 -22.59 -13.64
C GLU A 52 -13.51 -21.36 -14.02
N GLU A 53 -14.13 -21.46 -15.19
CA GLU A 53 -15.25 -20.61 -15.57
C GLU A 53 -16.26 -20.63 -14.42
N SER A 54 -16.42 -19.50 -13.74
CA SER A 54 -17.59 -19.28 -12.90
C SER A 54 -18.81 -19.45 -13.79
N VAL A 55 -19.64 -20.45 -13.47
CA VAL A 55 -20.92 -20.67 -14.14
C VAL A 55 -21.79 -19.44 -13.88
N ASP A 56 -21.82 -18.55 -14.87
CA ASP A 56 -22.82 -17.51 -15.01
C ASP A 56 -24.19 -18.18 -15.15
N THR A 57 -25.01 -18.11 -14.10
CA THR A 57 -26.47 -18.25 -14.21
C THR A 57 -27.14 -17.56 -13.03
N SER A 58 -27.22 -16.23 -13.09
CA SER A 58 -28.49 -15.58 -12.73
C SER A 58 -28.70 -14.43 -13.69
N GLU A 59 -29.58 -14.63 -14.66
CA GLU A 59 -30.19 -13.52 -15.40
C GLU A 59 -30.58 -12.45 -14.38
N GLU A 60 -30.00 -11.24 -14.50
CA GLU A 60 -30.42 -10.07 -13.72
C GLU A 60 -31.87 -9.75 -14.11
N THR A 61 -32.80 -10.49 -13.52
CA THR A 61 -34.21 -10.15 -13.54
C THR A 61 -34.30 -8.90 -12.69
N THR A 62 -34.48 -7.76 -13.35
CA THR A 62 -34.82 -6.48 -12.72
C THR A 62 -36.21 -6.62 -12.13
N VAL A 63 -36.28 -7.22 -10.94
CA VAL A 63 -37.49 -7.24 -10.12
C VAL A 63 -37.70 -5.81 -9.66
N SER A 64 -38.77 -5.17 -10.12
CA SER A 64 -39.09 -3.80 -9.70
C SER A 64 -39.35 -3.79 -8.19
N THR A 65 -38.59 -2.99 -7.44
CA THR A 65 -38.80 -2.80 -6.01
C THR A 65 -40.17 -2.18 -5.78
N PRO A 66 -41.07 -2.80 -4.99
CA PRO A 66 -42.35 -2.19 -4.65
C PRO A 66 -42.13 -0.84 -3.94
N GLU A 67 -43.04 0.11 -4.15
CA GLU A 67 -42.99 1.39 -3.45
C GLU A 67 -42.98 1.19 -1.92
N GLY A 68 -42.09 1.89 -1.22
CA GLY A 68 -41.92 1.77 0.23
C GLY A 68 -41.11 0.57 0.72
N HIS A 69 -40.67 -0.33 -0.18
CA HIS A 69 -39.78 -1.45 0.18
C HIS A 69 -38.32 -1.09 -0.04
N THR A 70 -37.45 -1.73 0.74
CA THR A 70 -36.01 -1.73 0.51
C THR A 70 -35.70 -2.53 -0.76
N GLU A 71 -34.72 -2.09 -1.55
CA GLU A 71 -34.26 -2.85 -2.72
C GLU A 71 -33.72 -4.23 -2.32
N MET A 72 -34.00 -5.22 -3.15
CA MET A 72 -33.48 -6.57 -2.95
C MET A 72 -31.96 -6.58 -3.21
N PRO A 73 -31.15 -7.18 -2.31
CA PRO A 73 -29.71 -7.30 -2.52
C PRO A 73 -29.36 -7.96 -3.86
N VAL A 74 -28.31 -7.46 -4.49
CA VAL A 74 -27.72 -8.03 -5.70
C VAL A 74 -26.39 -8.67 -5.32
N ILE A 75 -26.33 -10.01 -5.37
CA ILE A 75 -25.09 -10.75 -5.11
C ILE A 75 -24.20 -10.60 -6.34
N LYS A 76 -22.97 -10.12 -6.13
CA LYS A 76 -21.98 -9.92 -7.19
C LYS A 76 -20.82 -10.91 -7.07
N ASP A 77 -20.46 -11.28 -5.85
CA ASP A 77 -19.38 -12.21 -5.57
C ASP A 77 -19.77 -13.24 -4.51
N ASN A 78 -19.32 -14.48 -4.73
CA ASN A 78 -19.43 -15.60 -3.80
C ASN A 78 -18.14 -16.42 -3.92
N LYS A 79 -17.27 -16.32 -2.91
CA LYS A 79 -15.88 -16.82 -2.97
C LYS A 79 -15.51 -17.59 -1.72
N ASN A 80 -14.91 -18.76 -1.87
CA ASN A 80 -14.42 -19.54 -0.71
C ASN A 80 -13.13 -18.93 -0.15
N MET A 81 -13.13 -18.59 1.14
CA MET A 81 -11.92 -18.27 1.91
C MET A 81 -11.24 -19.51 2.46
N THR A 82 -12.05 -20.47 2.92
CA THR A 82 -11.67 -21.81 3.30
C THR A 82 -12.69 -22.78 2.73
N ALA A 83 -12.50 -24.08 2.94
CA ALA A 83 -13.39 -25.08 2.37
C ALA A 83 -14.88 -24.88 2.73
N ASP A 84 -15.15 -24.45 3.96
CA ASP A 84 -16.49 -24.24 4.51
C ASP A 84 -16.82 -22.77 4.84
N ILE A 85 -15.94 -21.82 4.57
CA ILE A 85 -16.19 -20.38 4.77
C ILE A 85 -16.17 -19.67 3.43
N VAL A 86 -17.26 -18.96 3.13
CA VAL A 86 -17.40 -18.14 1.93
C VAL A 86 -17.54 -16.66 2.29
N VAL A 87 -17.05 -15.80 1.42
CA VAL A 87 -17.36 -14.38 1.42
C VAL A 87 -18.42 -14.12 0.38
N ILE A 88 -19.50 -13.50 0.82
CA ILE A 88 -20.59 -13.02 -0.02
C ILE A 88 -20.49 -11.50 -0.06
N ALA A 89 -20.37 -10.95 -1.26
CA ALA A 89 -20.39 -9.51 -1.48
C ALA A 89 -21.37 -9.14 -2.59
N GLY A 90 -21.93 -7.95 -2.46
CA GLY A 90 -23.00 -7.49 -3.33
C GLY A 90 -23.32 -6.03 -3.12
N THR A 91 -24.29 -5.55 -3.90
CA THR A 91 -24.79 -4.17 -3.83
C THR A 91 -26.21 -4.15 -3.26
N CYS A 92 -26.54 -3.05 -2.58
CA CYS A 92 -27.87 -2.76 -2.06
C CYS A 92 -27.99 -1.26 -1.78
N GLU A 93 -29.13 -0.83 -1.23
CA GLU A 93 -29.27 0.55 -0.76
C GLU A 93 -28.26 0.89 0.34
N GLU A 94 -27.76 2.12 0.31
CA GLU A 94 -26.83 2.61 1.32
C GLU A 94 -27.48 2.64 2.71
N GLY A 95 -26.72 2.21 3.73
CA GLY A 95 -27.20 2.11 5.11
C GLY A 95 -28.20 0.98 5.36
N ALA A 96 -28.43 0.09 4.38
CA ALA A 96 -29.28 -1.08 4.59
C ALA A 96 -28.63 -2.08 5.55
N ILE A 97 -29.43 -2.66 6.44
CA ILE A 97 -29.05 -3.84 7.22
C ILE A 97 -29.35 -5.07 6.36
N VAL A 98 -28.29 -5.78 5.96
CA VAL A 98 -28.36 -7.00 5.14
C VAL A 98 -28.28 -8.22 6.05
N GLU A 99 -29.30 -9.05 6.02
CA GLU A 99 -29.37 -10.33 6.73
C GLU A 99 -29.22 -11.48 5.73
N ILE A 100 -28.24 -12.35 5.97
CA ILE A 100 -27.96 -13.56 5.18
C ILE A 100 -28.22 -14.78 6.06
N THR A 101 -29.16 -15.62 5.63
CA THR A 101 -29.61 -16.82 6.34
C THR A 101 -29.29 -18.10 5.58
N GLY A 102 -29.26 -19.22 6.31
CA GLY A 102 -29.07 -20.58 5.76
C GLY A 102 -27.64 -21.11 5.83
N GLY A 103 -26.71 -20.35 6.42
CA GLY A 103 -25.42 -20.86 6.87
C GLY A 103 -25.53 -21.64 8.18
N GLU A 104 -24.40 -21.96 8.80
CA GLU A 104 -24.36 -22.51 10.16
C GLU A 104 -24.95 -21.53 11.18
N GLU A 105 -24.73 -20.24 10.96
CA GLU A 105 -25.34 -19.13 11.69
C GLU A 105 -25.84 -18.07 10.71
N ASP A 106 -26.89 -17.35 11.10
CA ASP A 106 -27.38 -16.19 10.35
C ASP A 106 -26.43 -15.00 10.59
N VAL A 107 -26.10 -14.28 9.52
CA VAL A 107 -25.16 -13.16 9.57
C VAL A 107 -25.86 -11.87 9.18
N THR A 108 -25.58 -10.81 9.93
CA THR A 108 -26.09 -9.47 9.65
C THR A 108 -24.93 -8.51 9.45
N VAL A 109 -24.97 -7.73 8.38
CA VAL A 109 -23.99 -6.68 8.09
C VAL A 109 -24.69 -5.41 7.65
N GLU A 110 -24.11 -4.26 7.97
CA GLU A 110 -24.57 -2.98 7.46
C GLU A 110 -23.91 -2.68 6.11
N SER A 111 -24.69 -2.11 5.18
CA SER A 111 -24.20 -1.60 3.92
C SER A 111 -23.51 -0.25 4.10
N ARG A 112 -22.37 -0.10 3.42
CA ARG A 112 -21.61 1.15 3.35
C ARG A 112 -21.19 1.38 1.91
N ASN A 113 -21.30 2.62 1.43
CA ASN A 113 -21.16 2.98 0.02
C ASN A 113 -22.00 2.14 -0.96
N GLY A 114 -23.18 1.68 -0.56
CA GLY A 114 -24.12 0.91 -1.39
C GLY A 114 -23.72 -0.53 -1.65
N TYR A 115 -22.76 -1.06 -0.88
CA TYR A 115 -22.38 -2.46 -0.92
C TYR A 115 -22.32 -3.09 0.46
N PHE A 116 -22.29 -4.42 0.50
CA PHE A 116 -22.11 -5.21 1.71
C PHE A 116 -21.11 -6.34 1.45
N ILE A 117 -20.41 -6.75 2.51
CA ILE A 117 -19.47 -7.88 2.51
C ILE A 117 -19.72 -8.68 3.79
N ALA A 118 -19.98 -9.97 3.66
CA ALA A 118 -20.26 -10.85 4.77
C ALA A 118 -19.47 -12.15 4.65
N GLN A 119 -18.98 -12.65 5.79
CA GLN A 119 -18.36 -13.97 5.89
C GLN A 119 -19.38 -14.97 6.43
N ILE A 120 -19.62 -16.06 5.69
CA ILE A 120 -20.63 -17.08 6.00
C ILE A 120 -19.96 -18.45 6.12
N LYS A 121 -20.21 -19.14 7.24
CA LYS A 121 -19.85 -20.55 7.37
C LYS A 121 -20.98 -21.42 6.83
N LEU A 122 -20.65 -22.37 5.96
CA LEU A 122 -21.62 -23.22 5.28
C LEU A 122 -22.14 -24.33 6.22
N GLU A 123 -23.46 -24.53 6.24
CA GLU A 123 -24.10 -25.62 7.00
C GLU A 123 -23.75 -27.01 6.44
N LYS A 124 -23.42 -27.09 5.14
CA LYS A 124 -23.26 -28.35 4.40
C LYS A 124 -21.92 -28.41 3.67
N THR A 125 -21.31 -29.59 3.67
CA THR A 125 -20.11 -29.94 2.89
C THR A 125 -20.43 -30.26 1.41
N SER A 126 -21.45 -29.61 0.86
CA SER A 126 -21.86 -29.74 -0.55
C SER A 126 -22.37 -28.40 -1.06
N LYS A 127 -23.68 -28.27 -1.28
CA LYS A 127 -24.32 -27.03 -1.73
C LYS A 127 -25.23 -26.50 -0.64
N THR A 128 -25.02 -25.26 -0.25
CA THR A 128 -25.79 -24.55 0.76
C THR A 128 -26.66 -23.50 0.06
N MET A 129 -27.95 -23.51 0.33
CA MET A 129 -28.88 -22.49 -0.16
C MET A 129 -28.90 -21.35 0.83
N LEU A 130 -28.58 -20.14 0.36
CA LEU A 130 -28.57 -18.93 1.16
C LEU A 130 -29.70 -18.00 0.74
N LYS A 131 -30.13 -17.15 1.67
CA LYS A 131 -31.10 -16.09 1.41
C LYS A 131 -30.61 -14.77 1.98
N ALA A 132 -30.54 -13.74 1.14
CA ALA A 132 -30.22 -12.38 1.56
C ALA A 132 -31.47 -11.50 1.52
N THR A 133 -31.63 -10.67 2.54
CA THR A 133 -32.65 -9.61 2.61
C THR A 133 -32.01 -8.33 3.10
N ALA A 134 -32.61 -7.19 2.78
CA ALA A 134 -32.14 -5.87 3.20
C ALA A 134 -33.26 -5.08 3.85
N LEU A 135 -32.91 -4.23 4.81
CA LEU A 135 -33.82 -3.31 5.46
C LEU A 135 -33.15 -1.94 5.65
N VAL A 136 -33.71 -0.91 5.04
CA VAL A 136 -33.38 0.50 5.32
C VAL A 136 -34.39 1.04 6.33
N GLU A 137 -33.92 1.85 7.29
CA GLU A 137 -34.80 2.47 8.27
C GLU A 137 -35.95 3.25 7.60
N GLY A 138 -37.18 3.00 8.04
CA GLY A 138 -38.38 3.64 7.50
C GLY A 138 -38.96 2.98 6.24
N LYS A 139 -38.36 1.90 5.72
CA LYS A 139 -38.90 1.07 4.63
C LYS A 139 -39.33 -0.30 5.13
N GLU A 140 -40.14 -0.98 4.32
CA GLU A 140 -40.40 -2.41 4.51
C GLU A 140 -39.18 -3.24 4.05
N LYS A 141 -39.02 -4.43 4.64
CA LYS A 141 -37.94 -5.37 4.34
C LYS A 141 -38.05 -5.83 2.88
N SER A 142 -36.92 -5.98 2.21
CA SER A 142 -36.89 -6.41 0.81
C SER A 142 -37.36 -7.86 0.63
N GLU A 143 -37.81 -8.18 -0.58
CA GLU A 143 -38.01 -9.57 -1.00
C GLU A 143 -36.67 -10.33 -0.93
N PRO A 144 -36.68 -11.63 -0.55
CA PRO A 144 -35.45 -12.39 -0.36
C PRO A 144 -34.78 -12.73 -1.69
N ARG A 145 -33.49 -12.41 -1.79
CA ARG A 145 -32.60 -12.93 -2.83
C ARG A 145 -32.14 -14.33 -2.45
N VAL A 146 -32.54 -15.34 -3.23
CA VAL A 146 -32.07 -16.72 -3.06
C VAL A 146 -30.86 -16.97 -3.96
N PHE A 147 -29.81 -17.58 -3.41
CA PHE A 147 -28.60 -17.97 -4.14
C PHE A 147 -27.97 -19.20 -3.47
N TYR A 148 -26.90 -19.73 -4.05
CA TYR A 148 -26.22 -20.91 -3.51
C TYR A 148 -24.73 -20.66 -3.35
N ALA A 149 -24.15 -21.24 -2.30
CA ALA A 149 -22.72 -21.33 -2.07
C ALA A 149 -22.30 -22.80 -1.97
N GLU A 150 -21.09 -23.10 -2.44
CA GLU A 150 -20.60 -24.47 -2.55
C GLU A 150 -19.35 -24.66 -1.69
N TYR A 151 -19.28 -25.81 -1.05
CA TYR A 151 -18.10 -26.27 -0.32
C TYR A 151 -16.98 -26.57 -1.32
N LEU A 152 -15.78 -26.03 -1.08
CA LEU A 152 -14.62 -26.22 -1.96
C LEU A 152 -13.43 -26.76 -1.18
N ALA A 153 -13.22 -28.08 -1.20
CA ALA A 153 -12.20 -28.75 -0.38
C ALA A 153 -10.77 -28.20 -0.53
N THR A 154 -10.46 -27.58 -1.67
CA THR A 154 -9.14 -27.02 -2.02
C THR A 154 -8.99 -25.54 -1.66
N ALA A 155 -10.05 -24.89 -1.17
CA ALA A 155 -9.99 -23.49 -0.77
C ALA A 155 -9.23 -23.36 0.55
N GLU A 156 -8.17 -22.57 0.53
CA GLU A 156 -7.32 -22.29 1.67
C GLU A 156 -7.07 -20.79 1.80
N LYS A 157 -6.98 -20.33 3.05
CA LYS A 157 -6.63 -18.93 3.32
C LYS A 157 -5.18 -18.68 2.94
N ARG A 158 -4.88 -17.47 2.46
CA ARG A 158 -3.50 -17.07 2.16
C ARG A 158 -2.62 -17.15 3.40
N ILE A 159 -1.39 -17.62 3.21
CA ILE A 159 -0.37 -17.75 4.27
C ILE A 159 0.86 -16.86 4.03
N ASP A 160 0.83 -16.02 3.00
CA ASP A 160 1.93 -15.16 2.57
C ASP A 160 1.96 -13.79 3.25
N GLY A 161 1.16 -13.62 4.31
CA GLY A 161 1.02 -12.35 5.04
C GLY A 161 -0.05 -11.41 4.50
N TYR A 162 -0.67 -11.72 3.35
CA TYR A 162 -1.75 -10.94 2.74
C TYR A 162 -3.13 -11.59 2.89
N GLY A 163 -3.30 -12.48 3.88
CA GLY A 163 -4.62 -13.00 4.24
C GLY A 163 -5.52 -11.86 4.70
N VAL A 164 -6.76 -11.83 4.21
CA VAL A 164 -7.77 -10.83 4.56
C VAL A 164 -8.94 -11.50 5.26
N SER A 165 -9.53 -10.80 6.21
CA SER A 165 -10.75 -11.20 6.91
C SER A 165 -11.81 -10.10 6.86
N VAL A 166 -13.07 -10.52 7.00
CA VAL A 166 -14.22 -9.61 7.10
C VAL A 166 -14.42 -9.26 8.57
N GLY A 167 -14.37 -7.96 8.87
CA GLY A 167 -14.71 -7.40 10.16
C GLY A 167 -16.17 -6.97 10.27
N THR A 168 -16.45 -6.15 11.26
CA THR A 168 -17.77 -5.56 11.47
C THR A 168 -18.12 -4.58 10.34
N HIS A 169 -19.42 -4.41 10.06
CA HIS A 169 -19.94 -3.44 9.08
C HIS A 169 -19.31 -3.52 7.67
N SER A 170 -19.08 -4.73 7.16
CA SER A 170 -18.52 -4.96 5.81
C SER A 170 -17.11 -4.42 5.60
N GLN A 171 -16.37 -4.13 6.68
CA GLN A 171 -15.01 -3.59 6.60
C GLN A 171 -13.98 -4.72 6.58
N LEU A 172 -13.00 -4.64 5.69
CA LEU A 172 -11.94 -5.64 5.54
C LEU A 172 -10.67 -5.26 6.34
N TYR A 173 -9.88 -6.26 6.73
CA TYR A 173 -8.55 -6.06 7.31
C TYR A 173 -7.60 -7.23 6.99
N PHE A 174 -6.29 -6.95 6.95
CA PHE A 174 -5.29 -8.02 6.87
C PHE A 174 -5.21 -8.80 8.19
N ASP A 175 -5.06 -10.11 8.12
CA ASP A 175 -4.94 -10.98 9.29
C ASP A 175 -3.76 -10.60 10.20
N THR A 176 -2.67 -10.11 9.60
CA THR A 176 -1.50 -9.61 10.33
C THR A 176 -1.83 -8.43 11.24
N TYR A 177 -2.88 -7.66 10.93
CA TYR A 177 -3.37 -6.57 11.76
C TYR A 177 -4.02 -7.10 13.05
N LEU A 178 -4.72 -8.25 12.96
CA LEU A 178 -5.27 -8.91 14.14
C LEU A 178 -4.14 -9.41 15.04
N ASP A 179 -3.10 -10.01 14.47
CA ASP A 179 -1.92 -10.47 15.22
C ASP A 179 -1.23 -9.31 15.98
N ASN A 180 -1.13 -8.14 15.35
CA ASN A 180 -0.64 -6.92 16.00
C ASN A 180 -1.56 -6.48 17.14
N TYR A 181 -2.88 -6.45 16.90
CA TYR A 181 -3.88 -6.04 17.88
C TYR A 181 -3.92 -6.93 19.13
N ILE A 182 -3.86 -8.25 18.96
CA ILE A 182 -3.90 -9.21 20.09
C ILE A 182 -2.52 -9.40 20.75
N GLY A 183 -1.48 -8.75 20.24
CA GLY A 183 -0.13 -8.73 20.79
C GLY A 183 0.69 -10.01 20.52
N MET A 184 0.48 -10.64 19.38
CA MET A 184 1.27 -11.80 18.93
C MET A 184 2.57 -11.43 18.23
N SER A 185 2.76 -10.16 17.87
CA SER A 185 3.93 -9.67 17.12
C SER A 185 4.91 -8.84 17.96
N LEU A 186 4.90 -8.98 19.30
CA LEU A 186 5.76 -8.19 20.18
C LEU A 186 7.25 -8.47 19.99
N LEU A 187 8.04 -7.41 20.09
CA LEU A 187 9.49 -7.46 20.07
C LEU A 187 10.06 -7.76 21.45
N THR A 188 11.14 -8.53 21.47
CA THR A 188 11.95 -8.77 22.67
C THR A 188 12.81 -7.56 23.02
N GLU A 189 13.19 -7.42 24.29
CA GLU A 189 14.13 -6.38 24.76
C GLU A 189 15.45 -6.36 23.97
N THR A 190 15.93 -7.54 23.54
CA THR A 190 17.14 -7.64 22.70
C THR A 190 16.92 -7.01 21.33
N GLN A 191 15.78 -7.29 20.68
CA GLN A 191 15.43 -6.68 19.39
C GLN A 191 15.31 -5.16 19.51
N LEU A 192 14.63 -4.68 20.56
CA LEU A 192 14.47 -3.25 20.84
C LEU A 192 15.82 -2.54 21.06
N LYS A 193 16.70 -3.14 21.87
CA LYS A 193 18.05 -2.61 22.09
C LYS A 193 18.90 -2.57 20.81
N ASN A 194 18.80 -3.61 19.98
CA ASN A 194 19.53 -3.68 18.72
C ASN A 194 19.03 -2.61 17.75
N PHE A 195 17.71 -2.47 17.62
CA PHE A 195 17.08 -1.44 16.79
C PHE A 195 17.48 -0.03 17.22
N ARG A 196 17.41 0.29 18.52
CA ARG A 196 17.88 1.58 19.04
C ARG A 196 19.35 1.85 18.72
N SER A 197 20.20 0.83 18.85
CA SER A 197 21.63 0.94 18.53
C SER A 197 21.87 1.16 17.04
N TYR A 198 21.09 0.47 16.20
CA TYR A 198 21.12 0.60 14.74
C TYR A 198 20.73 2.01 14.28
N VAL A 199 19.63 2.56 14.80
CA VAL A 199 19.18 3.92 14.48
C VAL A 199 20.21 4.96 14.91
N ASN A 200 20.75 4.86 16.13
CA ASN A 200 21.81 5.78 16.59
C ASN A 200 23.08 5.66 15.74
N GLY A 201 23.45 4.46 15.30
CA GLY A 201 24.57 4.26 14.36
C GLY A 201 24.35 4.93 13.00
N LYS A 202 23.10 4.91 12.48
CA LYS A 202 22.73 5.66 11.27
C LYS A 202 22.87 7.16 11.48
N VAL A 203 22.37 7.70 12.59
CA VAL A 203 22.51 9.13 12.92
C VAL A 203 23.98 9.54 12.96
N SER A 204 24.84 8.80 13.69
CA SER A 204 26.28 9.10 13.74
C SER A 204 26.96 9.02 12.36
N THR A 205 26.51 8.11 11.49
CA THR A 205 27.01 8.01 10.11
C THR A 205 26.61 9.23 9.28
N ILE A 206 25.37 9.70 9.43
CA ILE A 206 24.85 10.90 8.77
C ILE A 206 25.64 12.13 9.21
N GLU A 207 25.80 12.34 10.52
CA GLU A 207 26.58 13.44 11.09
C GLU A 207 28.03 13.46 10.59
N SER A 208 28.69 12.29 10.58
CA SER A 208 30.05 12.15 10.08
C SER A 208 30.16 12.53 8.61
N LYS A 209 29.21 12.08 7.77
CA LYS A 209 29.19 12.39 6.33
C LYS A 209 28.81 13.84 6.03
N ALA A 210 28.03 14.48 6.91
CA ALA A 210 27.65 15.87 6.78
C ALA A 210 28.77 16.86 7.14
N LYS A 211 29.88 16.38 7.73
CA LYS A 211 31.11 17.15 8.03
C LYS A 211 30.84 18.46 8.78
N GLY A 212 30.00 18.39 9.81
CA GLY A 212 29.67 19.53 10.67
C GLY A 212 28.56 20.44 10.13
N LYS A 213 27.94 20.10 8.99
CA LYS A 213 26.69 20.72 8.54
C LYS A 213 25.50 19.92 9.10
N PRO A 214 24.39 20.58 9.50
CA PRO A 214 23.22 19.87 10.04
C PRO A 214 22.58 18.97 8.98
N ALA A 215 22.44 17.68 9.22
CA ALA A 215 21.66 16.75 8.39
C ALA A 215 20.89 15.79 9.31
N GLU A 216 19.60 15.61 9.07
CA GLU A 216 18.69 14.97 10.03
C GLU A 216 18.13 13.64 9.50
N LEU A 217 18.02 12.66 10.39
CA LEU A 217 17.28 11.42 10.16
C LEU A 217 15.90 11.55 10.81
N VAL A 218 14.85 11.43 10.00
CA VAL A 218 13.46 11.54 10.45
C VAL A 218 12.78 10.18 10.24
N TYR A 219 12.19 9.63 11.30
CA TYR A 219 11.26 8.52 11.22
C TYR A 219 9.83 9.03 11.38
N VAL A 220 8.96 8.66 10.45
CA VAL A 220 7.53 8.95 10.46
C VAL A 220 6.80 7.63 10.58
N LEU A 221 6.11 7.43 11.69
CA LEU A 221 5.40 6.20 12.00
C LEU A 221 3.91 6.42 11.76
N ILE A 222 3.32 5.57 10.93
CA ILE A 222 1.89 5.60 10.60
C ILE A 222 1.24 4.35 11.22
N PRO A 223 0.27 4.48 12.15
CA PRO A 223 -0.46 3.33 12.67
C PRO A 223 -1.28 2.67 11.55
N ASP A 224 -1.53 1.37 11.64
CA ASP A 224 -2.45 0.70 10.70
C ASP A 224 -3.92 1.02 11.06
N VAL A 225 -4.83 0.73 10.12
CA VAL A 225 -6.28 0.93 10.29
C VAL A 225 -6.81 0.32 11.60
N THR A 226 -6.33 -0.84 12.03
CA THR A 226 -6.84 -1.53 13.24
C THR A 226 -6.34 -0.95 14.55
N SER A 227 -5.21 -0.23 14.52
CA SER A 227 -4.73 0.54 15.67
C SER A 227 -5.60 1.78 15.90
N LEU A 228 -6.13 2.37 14.81
CA LEU A 228 -7.06 3.49 14.86
C LEU A 228 -8.53 3.06 15.04
N TYR A 229 -8.95 1.94 14.44
CA TYR A 229 -10.33 1.46 14.41
C TYR A 229 -10.39 0.03 14.97
N PRO A 230 -10.19 -0.15 16.29
CA PRO A 230 -10.16 -1.47 16.90
C PRO A 230 -11.53 -2.18 16.91
N ASP A 231 -12.62 -1.42 16.72
CA ASP A 231 -14.01 -1.87 16.63
C ASP A 231 -14.34 -2.61 15.33
N ILE A 232 -13.42 -2.61 14.36
CA ILE A 232 -13.51 -3.45 13.16
C ILE A 232 -13.49 -4.95 13.48
N PHE A 233 -12.86 -5.35 14.60
CA PHE A 233 -12.76 -6.76 14.93
C PHE A 233 -14.09 -7.32 15.42
N PRO A 234 -14.44 -8.58 15.08
CA PRO A 234 -15.65 -9.21 15.57
C PRO A 234 -15.75 -9.22 17.10
N GLU A 235 -16.98 -9.23 17.60
CA GLU A 235 -17.25 -9.35 19.04
C GLU A 235 -16.56 -10.60 19.62
N GLY A 236 -15.98 -10.47 20.81
CA GLY A 236 -15.22 -11.54 21.46
C GLY A 236 -13.74 -11.59 21.06
N THR A 237 -13.24 -10.66 20.24
CA THR A 237 -11.80 -10.54 19.98
C THR A 237 -11.05 -10.09 21.24
N GLU A 238 -10.37 -11.03 21.91
CA GLU A 238 -9.63 -10.78 23.16
C GLU A 238 -8.19 -10.31 22.92
N ARG A 239 -7.83 -9.15 23.50
CA ARG A 239 -6.44 -8.70 23.57
C ARG A 239 -5.68 -9.45 24.68
N LYS A 240 -4.51 -10.00 24.36
CA LYS A 240 -3.60 -10.58 25.38
C LYS A 240 -2.79 -9.50 26.11
N THR A 241 -2.64 -8.33 25.50
CA THR A 241 -1.86 -7.20 26.00
C THR A 241 -2.36 -5.92 25.35
N TYR A 242 -2.11 -4.78 26.02
CA TYR A 242 -2.42 -3.44 25.50
C TYR A 242 -1.20 -2.76 24.88
N THR A 243 -0.01 -3.35 25.03
CA THR A 243 1.19 -2.93 24.32
C THR A 243 1.18 -3.53 22.92
N THR A 244 1.35 -2.71 21.88
CA THR A 244 1.53 -3.17 20.50
C THR A 244 2.99 -3.06 20.04
N LYS A 245 3.33 -3.75 18.95
CA LYS A 245 4.65 -3.60 18.29
C LYS A 245 4.90 -2.15 17.89
N TYR A 246 3.89 -1.45 17.37
CA TYR A 246 3.97 -0.01 17.07
C TYR A 246 4.42 0.81 18.27
N GLN A 247 3.76 0.64 19.42
CA GLN A 247 4.12 1.38 20.64
C GLN A 247 5.52 1.06 21.14
N GLN A 248 5.99 -0.19 20.99
CA GLN A 248 7.37 -0.54 21.32
C GLN A 248 8.36 0.19 20.42
N VAL A 249 8.11 0.22 19.10
CA VAL A 249 8.99 0.88 18.12
C VAL A 249 8.98 2.40 18.28
N ALA A 250 7.81 3.02 18.43
CA ALA A 250 7.67 4.45 18.66
C ALA A 250 8.42 4.89 19.92
N LYS A 251 8.26 4.13 21.02
CA LYS A 251 8.99 4.38 22.26
C LYS A 251 10.50 4.24 22.08
N GLU A 252 10.98 3.23 21.36
CA GLU A 252 12.42 3.08 21.15
C GLU A 252 12.99 4.19 20.27
N LEU A 253 12.30 4.59 19.21
CA LEU A 253 12.69 5.70 18.34
C LEU A 253 12.77 7.03 19.11
N ALA A 254 11.81 7.31 20.00
CA ALA A 254 11.85 8.47 20.89
C ALA A 254 13.05 8.49 21.86
N ASN A 255 13.72 7.34 22.05
CA ASN A 255 14.95 7.22 22.84
C ASN A 255 16.22 7.16 21.97
N THR A 256 16.13 7.54 20.69
CA THR A 256 17.27 7.69 19.77
C THR A 256 17.60 9.16 19.54
N SER A 257 18.68 9.41 18.78
CA SER A 257 19.02 10.76 18.29
C SER A 257 18.33 11.13 16.97
N ALA A 258 17.48 10.25 16.42
CA ALA A 258 16.68 10.57 15.24
C ALA A 258 15.43 11.38 15.63
N ILE A 259 14.93 12.20 14.72
CA ILE A 259 13.63 12.85 14.87
C ILE A 259 12.55 11.79 14.65
N THR A 260 11.58 11.73 15.56
CA THR A 260 10.45 10.79 15.47
C THR A 260 9.15 11.56 15.39
N ILE A 261 8.38 11.30 14.34
CA ILE A 261 7.01 11.78 14.14
C ILE A 261 6.10 10.57 14.33
N ASP A 262 5.47 10.46 15.50
CA ASP A 262 4.46 9.44 15.79
C ASP A 262 3.08 9.99 15.43
N MET A 263 2.43 9.38 14.44
CA MET A 263 1.15 9.87 13.91
C MET A 263 -0.07 9.37 14.70
N TYR A 264 0.08 8.50 15.72
CA TYR A 264 -1.06 7.87 16.38
C TYR A 264 -2.05 8.88 16.95
N ASP A 265 -1.59 9.78 17.83
CA ASP A 265 -2.47 10.73 18.51
C ASP A 265 -3.09 11.74 17.53
N ILE A 266 -2.36 12.11 16.49
CA ILE A 266 -2.79 13.08 15.47
C ILE A 266 -3.92 12.48 14.64
N LEU A 267 -3.72 11.27 14.13
CA LEU A 267 -4.72 10.58 13.32
C LEU A 267 -5.93 10.15 14.16
N ALA A 268 -5.72 9.74 15.42
CA ALA A 268 -6.81 9.43 16.34
C ALA A 268 -7.67 10.67 16.66
N ALA A 269 -7.05 11.83 16.88
CA ALA A 269 -7.79 13.08 17.11
C ALA A 269 -8.59 13.49 15.87
N ALA A 270 -8.03 13.32 14.67
CA ALA A 270 -8.72 13.63 13.43
C ALA A 270 -9.90 12.66 13.16
N ARG A 271 -9.72 11.36 13.44
CA ARG A 271 -10.80 10.37 13.45
C ARG A 271 -11.94 10.81 14.37
N ASP A 272 -11.62 11.18 15.60
CA ASP A 272 -12.63 11.55 16.62
C ASP A 272 -13.36 12.86 16.28
N ALA A 273 -12.70 13.77 15.55
CA ALA A 273 -13.33 14.96 15.00
C ALA A 273 -14.33 14.64 13.87
N GLY A 274 -14.10 13.56 13.11
CA GLY A 274 -15.04 13.03 12.13
C GLY A 274 -15.27 13.93 10.91
N GLU A 275 -14.32 14.81 10.59
CA GLU A 275 -14.41 15.70 9.42
C GLU A 275 -14.28 14.89 8.12
N TYR A 276 -13.25 14.03 8.05
CA TYR A 276 -13.01 13.10 6.97
C TYR A 276 -12.49 11.77 7.49
N GLU A 277 -12.70 10.71 6.72
CA GLU A 277 -12.15 9.38 6.99
C GLU A 277 -10.62 9.40 6.88
N ILE A 278 -9.92 8.73 7.80
CA ILE A 278 -8.44 8.63 7.79
C ILE A 278 -7.94 7.51 6.87
N PHE A 279 -8.70 6.42 6.81
CA PHE A 279 -8.45 5.25 5.98
C PHE A 279 -9.69 4.98 5.14
N ARG A 280 -9.52 4.39 3.96
CA ARG A 280 -10.68 3.85 3.25
C ARG A 280 -11.14 2.56 3.94
N LYS A 281 -12.38 2.15 3.74
CA LYS A 281 -12.96 1.03 4.49
C LYS A 281 -12.38 -0.32 4.05
N ASN A 282 -12.23 -0.52 2.74
CA ASN A 282 -11.74 -1.78 2.19
C ASN A 282 -10.39 -1.62 1.47
N ASP A 283 -9.57 -0.73 2.00
CA ASP A 283 -8.22 -0.48 1.54
C ASP A 283 -7.25 -0.40 2.72
N SER A 284 -6.00 -0.79 2.50
CA SER A 284 -4.95 -0.74 3.52
C SER A 284 -4.28 0.63 3.68
N HIS A 285 -4.55 1.60 2.80
CA HIS A 285 -3.86 2.89 2.74
C HIS A 285 -4.67 4.04 3.35
N LEU A 286 -3.95 5.13 3.67
CA LEU A 286 -4.54 6.40 4.09
C LEU A 286 -5.40 7.00 2.97
N THR A 287 -6.42 7.75 3.36
CA THR A 287 -7.09 8.71 2.46
C THR A 287 -6.16 9.90 2.17
N GLU A 288 -6.52 10.74 1.19
CA GLU A 288 -5.81 12.02 0.97
C GLU A 288 -5.78 12.89 2.23
N TYR A 289 -6.85 12.91 3.03
CA TYR A 289 -6.87 13.67 4.28
C TYR A 289 -5.94 13.05 5.33
N GLY A 290 -5.97 11.72 5.51
CA GLY A 290 -5.04 11.02 6.40
C GLY A 290 -3.59 11.29 6.01
N ALA A 291 -3.27 11.27 4.71
CA ALA A 291 -1.95 11.56 4.19
C ALA A 291 -1.56 13.05 4.29
N TYR A 292 -2.51 13.99 4.12
CA TYR A 292 -2.32 15.41 4.35
C TYR A 292 -1.84 15.68 5.79
N LEU A 293 -2.43 15.01 6.78
CA LEU A 293 -2.01 15.16 8.18
C LEU A 293 -0.57 14.69 8.40
N VAL A 294 -0.16 13.58 7.76
CA VAL A 294 1.24 13.11 7.81
C VAL A 294 2.17 14.13 7.15
N TYR A 295 1.81 14.59 5.96
CA TYR A 295 2.51 15.63 5.22
C TYR A 295 2.72 16.89 6.06
N GLU A 296 1.67 17.35 6.73
CA GLU A 296 1.69 18.58 7.54
C GLU A 296 2.73 18.46 8.66
N GLN A 297 2.81 17.31 9.34
CA GLN A 297 3.79 17.09 10.39
C GLN A 297 5.23 17.02 9.87
N ILE A 298 5.44 16.40 8.71
CA ILE A 298 6.74 16.40 8.05
C ILE A 298 7.13 17.83 7.70
N ALA A 299 6.25 18.59 7.02
CA ALA A 299 6.52 19.96 6.62
C ALA A 299 6.75 20.90 7.82
N ASN A 300 6.01 20.72 8.92
CA ASN A 300 6.26 21.44 10.18
C ASN A 300 7.65 21.16 10.75
N THR A 301 8.14 19.92 10.62
CA THR A 301 9.51 19.54 11.02
C THR A 301 10.55 20.22 10.13
N LEU A 302 10.33 20.24 8.80
CA LEU A 302 11.22 20.91 7.85
C LEU A 302 11.28 22.43 8.12
N ALA A 303 10.14 23.04 8.42
CA ALA A 303 9.97 24.48 8.60
C ALA A 303 10.81 25.07 9.74
N LEU A 304 11.26 24.24 10.70
CA LEU A 304 12.16 24.66 11.77
C LEU A 304 13.50 25.20 11.26
N ASN A 305 14.01 24.60 10.18
CA ASN A 305 15.29 24.98 9.56
C ASN A 305 15.08 25.65 8.19
N PHE A 306 13.96 25.37 7.53
CA PHE A 306 13.62 25.87 6.19
C PHE A 306 12.21 26.47 6.18
N PRO A 307 12.01 27.74 6.61
CA PRO A 307 10.68 28.32 6.79
C PRO A 307 9.76 28.27 5.55
N ASP A 308 10.34 28.29 4.35
CA ASP A 308 9.59 28.21 3.09
C ASP A 308 9.09 26.80 2.76
N ALA A 309 9.52 25.79 3.54
CA ALA A 309 9.03 24.41 3.51
C ALA A 309 7.81 24.20 4.42
N LYS A 310 7.17 25.27 4.89
CA LYS A 310 5.93 25.20 5.68
C LYS A 310 4.83 24.46 4.91
N ALA A 311 4.01 23.71 5.64
CA ALA A 311 2.83 23.03 5.10
C ALA A 311 1.88 24.02 4.42
N ARG A 312 1.26 23.58 3.31
CA ARG A 312 0.03 24.19 2.80
C ARG A 312 -1.09 23.93 3.79
N THR A 313 -1.96 24.92 3.93
CA THR A 313 -3.20 24.78 4.68
C THR A 313 -4.28 24.12 3.82
N LEU A 314 -5.28 23.47 4.42
CA LEU A 314 -6.40 22.86 3.68
C LEU A 314 -7.14 23.85 2.75
N GLU A 315 -7.20 25.14 3.10
CA GLU A 315 -7.79 26.19 2.27
C GLU A 315 -7.06 26.40 0.93
N GLU A 316 -5.82 25.92 0.82
CA GLU A 316 -5.02 25.96 -0.42
C GLU A 316 -5.28 24.74 -1.32
N PHE A 317 -6.28 23.92 -0.99
CA PHE A 317 -6.71 22.78 -1.79
C PHE A 317 -8.15 23.00 -2.27
N THR A 318 -8.44 22.48 -3.46
CA THR A 318 -9.81 22.22 -3.90
C THR A 318 -10.15 20.80 -3.51
N GLU A 319 -11.13 20.66 -2.62
CA GLU A 319 -11.70 19.38 -2.23
C GLU A 319 -12.63 18.86 -3.32
N LYS A 320 -12.44 17.61 -3.73
CA LYS A 320 -13.28 16.97 -4.72
C LYS A 320 -13.59 15.53 -4.31
N MET A 321 -14.87 15.21 -4.18
CA MET A 321 -15.28 13.80 -4.05
C MET A 321 -15.22 13.13 -5.42
N VAL A 322 -14.47 12.04 -5.51
CA VAL A 322 -14.36 11.22 -6.72
C VAL A 322 -14.81 9.79 -6.42
N LEU A 323 -15.41 9.15 -7.42
CA LEU A 323 -15.85 7.76 -7.30
C LEU A 323 -14.69 6.84 -7.71
N SER A 324 -14.15 6.08 -6.76
CA SER A 324 -13.04 5.14 -6.96
C SER A 324 -13.55 3.70 -6.87
N GLU A 325 -12.87 2.76 -7.53
CA GLU A 325 -13.07 1.33 -7.26
C GLU A 325 -12.70 0.93 -5.85
N GLY A 326 -13.25 -0.20 -5.41
CA GLY A 326 -12.93 -0.81 -4.12
C GLY A 326 -11.43 -0.97 -3.90
N GLY A 327 -11.01 -0.90 -2.64
CA GLY A 327 -9.59 -0.92 -2.27
C GLY A 327 -8.90 -2.27 -2.48
N ASP A 328 -7.60 -2.29 -2.19
CA ASP A 328 -6.72 -3.45 -2.37
C ASP A 328 -7.17 -4.71 -1.61
N LEU A 329 -7.77 -4.56 -0.43
CA LEU A 329 -8.23 -5.68 0.40
C LEU A 329 -9.31 -6.52 -0.30
N MET A 330 -10.13 -5.93 -1.17
CA MET A 330 -11.12 -6.68 -1.96
C MET A 330 -10.44 -7.64 -2.94
N SER A 331 -9.35 -7.20 -3.57
CA SER A 331 -8.56 -8.06 -4.46
C SER A 331 -7.89 -9.20 -3.70
N TYR A 332 -7.34 -8.93 -2.51
CA TYR A 332 -6.69 -9.95 -1.68
C TYR A 332 -7.64 -11.02 -1.14
N ILE A 333 -8.90 -10.68 -0.86
CA ILE A 333 -9.93 -11.64 -0.44
C ILE A 333 -10.60 -12.36 -1.63
N GLY A 334 -10.26 -11.99 -2.87
CA GLY A 334 -10.70 -12.67 -4.10
C GLY A 334 -12.03 -12.17 -4.69
N ILE A 335 -12.52 -11.01 -4.23
CA ILE A 335 -13.71 -10.34 -4.75
C ILE A 335 -13.33 -9.40 -5.91
N ASN A 336 -14.19 -9.28 -6.92
CA ASN A 336 -13.97 -8.32 -8.00
C ASN A 336 -14.28 -6.88 -7.55
N LYS A 337 -13.24 -6.10 -7.22
CA LYS A 337 -13.37 -4.71 -6.77
C LYS A 337 -14.09 -3.78 -7.77
N GLU A 338 -14.11 -4.09 -9.06
CA GLU A 338 -14.79 -3.28 -10.10
C GLU A 338 -16.31 -3.17 -9.86
N HIS A 339 -16.89 -4.16 -9.17
CA HIS A 339 -18.30 -4.18 -8.81
C HIS A 339 -18.65 -3.19 -7.69
N TYR A 340 -17.65 -2.64 -6.99
CA TYR A 340 -17.83 -1.84 -5.80
C TYR A 340 -17.14 -0.50 -5.98
N LYS A 341 -17.85 0.58 -5.66
CA LYS A 341 -17.31 1.93 -5.76
C LYS A 341 -17.42 2.65 -4.43
N GLU A 342 -16.42 3.44 -4.09
CA GLU A 342 -16.36 4.25 -2.87
C GLU A 342 -16.19 5.72 -3.26
N ASN A 343 -16.87 6.62 -2.53
CA ASN A 343 -16.57 8.05 -2.63
C ASN A 343 -15.30 8.34 -1.85
N VAL A 344 -14.26 8.82 -2.53
CA VAL A 344 -12.99 9.21 -1.93
C VAL A 344 -12.75 10.70 -2.09
N LEU A 345 -12.19 11.32 -1.06
CA LEU A 345 -11.78 12.72 -1.10
C LEU A 345 -10.47 12.82 -1.88
N ASP A 346 -10.45 13.69 -2.89
CA ASP A 346 -9.27 14.13 -3.62
C ASP A 346 -8.92 15.57 -3.21
N LEU A 347 -7.68 15.81 -2.78
CA LEU A 347 -7.17 17.11 -2.35
C LEU A 347 -6.28 17.70 -3.45
N ILE A 348 -6.86 18.53 -4.31
CA ILE A 348 -6.16 19.10 -5.47
C ILE A 348 -5.51 20.43 -5.06
N PRO A 349 -4.17 20.58 -5.11
CA PRO A 349 -3.53 21.83 -4.73
C PRO A 349 -3.93 22.98 -5.66
N ASN A 350 -4.27 24.14 -5.11
CA ASN A 350 -4.61 25.36 -5.86
C ASN A 350 -3.37 26.09 -6.41
N ALA A 351 -2.21 25.43 -6.41
CA ALA A 351 -0.92 26.04 -6.69
C ALA A 351 -0.48 25.80 -8.13
N ASP A 352 0.00 26.86 -8.78
CA ASP A 352 0.64 26.80 -10.10
C ASP A 352 2.15 26.56 -9.93
N ILE A 353 2.51 25.31 -9.62
CA ILE A 353 3.90 24.90 -9.38
C ILE A 353 4.21 23.68 -10.22
N ASN A 354 5.30 23.76 -10.99
CA ASN A 354 5.80 22.63 -11.75
C ASN A 354 6.76 21.79 -10.90
N LEU A 355 6.56 20.48 -10.95
CA LEU A 355 7.44 19.45 -10.43
C LEU A 355 8.19 18.84 -11.61
N ASP A 356 9.51 18.89 -11.59
CA ASP A 356 10.34 18.19 -12.56
C ASP A 356 10.62 16.78 -12.04
N ILE A 357 9.89 15.81 -12.59
CA ILE A 357 9.94 14.41 -12.18
C ILE A 357 10.85 13.64 -13.12
N GLY A 358 11.93 13.07 -12.59
CA GLY A 358 12.95 12.38 -13.36
C GLY A 358 13.29 10.99 -12.82
N PHE A 359 13.79 10.14 -13.70
CA PHE A 359 14.49 8.91 -13.36
C PHE A 359 15.99 9.13 -13.56
N SER A 360 16.84 8.32 -12.93
CA SER A 360 18.29 8.56 -12.89
C SER A 360 18.98 8.74 -14.25
N ASP A 361 18.35 8.27 -15.34
CA ASP A 361 18.92 8.23 -16.69
C ASP A 361 17.91 8.65 -17.80
N SER A 362 16.81 9.33 -17.46
CA SER A 362 15.80 9.78 -18.43
C SER A 362 15.67 11.31 -18.48
N GLU A 363 15.05 11.84 -19.53
CA GLU A 363 14.56 13.22 -19.51
C GLU A 363 13.51 13.36 -18.40
N ASN A 364 13.53 14.50 -17.71
CA ASN A 364 12.53 14.83 -16.70
C ASN A 364 11.21 15.19 -17.38
N ILE A 365 10.10 14.80 -16.77
CA ILE A 365 8.76 15.23 -17.13
C ILE A 365 8.41 16.39 -16.19
N SER A 366 8.15 17.57 -16.76
CA SER A 366 7.69 18.72 -15.99
C SER A 366 6.16 18.71 -15.93
N VAL A 367 5.61 18.72 -14.72
CA VAL A 367 4.18 18.54 -14.45
C VAL A 367 3.72 19.59 -13.47
N ASN A 368 2.60 20.26 -13.75
CA ASN A 368 1.98 21.11 -12.75
C ASN A 368 1.35 20.26 -11.64
N ILE A 369 1.58 20.61 -10.38
CA ILE A 369 1.08 19.84 -9.24
C ILE A 369 -0.46 19.78 -9.24
N SER A 370 -1.17 20.79 -9.76
CA SER A 370 -2.64 20.77 -9.86
C SER A 370 -3.15 19.82 -10.94
N ASP A 371 -2.29 19.32 -11.84
CA ASP A 371 -2.64 18.39 -12.92
C ASP A 371 -2.40 16.93 -12.54
N ILE A 372 -1.74 16.69 -11.40
CA ILE A 372 -1.54 15.35 -10.87
C ILE A 372 -2.89 14.77 -10.47
N ARG A 373 -3.12 13.52 -10.86
CA ARG A 373 -4.28 12.72 -10.49
C ARG A 373 -3.79 11.46 -9.80
N LYS A 374 -4.48 11.11 -8.73
CA LYS A 374 -4.33 9.87 -7.99
C LYS A 374 -5.62 9.06 -8.19
N TYR A 375 -5.60 7.77 -7.88
CA TYR A 375 -6.79 6.90 -8.02
C TYR A 375 -7.33 6.79 -9.46
N VAL A 376 -6.49 7.02 -10.47
CA VAL A 376 -6.89 6.89 -11.90
C VAL A 376 -7.00 5.43 -12.31
N SER A 377 -6.06 4.62 -11.83
CA SER A 377 -5.99 3.20 -12.09
C SER A 377 -6.41 2.47 -10.84
N ASP A 378 -7.25 1.47 -11.05
CA ASP A 378 -7.79 0.69 -9.97
C ASP A 378 -6.75 -0.29 -9.43
N THR A 379 -5.69 -0.59 -10.20
CA THR A 379 -4.67 -1.59 -9.86
C THR A 379 -3.37 -1.02 -9.28
N ASP A 380 -3.16 0.29 -9.31
CA ASP A 380 -1.96 0.90 -8.72
C ASP A 380 -2.18 2.31 -8.15
N TYR A 381 -1.62 2.51 -6.97
CA TYR A 381 -1.44 3.81 -6.34
C TYR A 381 -0.34 4.57 -7.06
N SER A 382 -0.62 5.01 -8.29
CA SER A 382 0.30 5.69 -9.18
C SER A 382 -0.05 7.17 -9.34
N MET A 383 0.94 7.98 -9.73
CA MET A 383 0.75 9.39 -10.06
C MET A 383 0.51 9.46 -11.56
N TYR A 384 -0.61 10.04 -11.92
CA TYR A 384 -1.01 10.25 -13.30
C TYR A 384 -1.09 11.74 -13.59
N VAL A 385 -1.04 12.10 -14.87
CA VAL A 385 -1.42 13.45 -15.34
C VAL A 385 -2.48 13.33 -16.40
N THR A 386 -3.45 14.22 -16.36
CA THR A 386 -4.39 14.39 -17.47
C THR A 386 -3.86 15.49 -18.39
N PRO A 387 -3.45 15.19 -19.64
CA PRO A 387 -2.94 16.21 -20.55
C PRO A 387 -4.01 17.26 -20.87
N ALA A 388 -3.65 18.55 -20.86
CA ALA A 388 -4.57 19.64 -21.21
C ALA A 388 -5.09 19.59 -22.67
N SER A 389 -4.49 18.78 -23.54
CA SER A 389 -4.72 18.78 -24.99
C SER A 389 -5.41 17.54 -25.56
N SER A 390 -5.81 16.55 -24.75
CA SER A 390 -6.42 15.33 -25.29
C SER A 390 -7.95 15.42 -25.32
N GLU A 391 -8.54 15.37 -26.52
CA GLU A 391 -9.98 15.09 -26.73
C GLU A 391 -10.39 13.70 -26.20
N VAL A 392 -9.41 12.90 -25.75
CA VAL A 392 -9.57 11.60 -25.09
C VAL A 392 -9.16 11.77 -23.62
N SER A 393 -10.07 11.46 -22.71
CA SER A 393 -9.92 11.57 -21.26
C SER A 393 -9.03 10.47 -20.64
N SER A 394 -7.87 10.17 -21.22
CA SER A 394 -6.95 9.17 -20.68
C SER A 394 -5.79 9.85 -19.96
N SER A 395 -5.69 9.68 -18.65
CA SER A 395 -4.54 10.15 -17.88
C SER A 395 -3.32 9.25 -18.13
N GLU A 396 -2.13 9.85 -18.20
CA GLU A 396 -0.87 9.16 -18.44
C GLU A 396 -0.16 8.90 -17.10
N LYS A 397 0.29 7.65 -16.88
CA LYS A 397 1.07 7.27 -15.70
C LYS A 397 2.46 7.89 -15.78
N ILE A 398 2.88 8.56 -14.70
CA ILE A 398 4.22 9.18 -14.61
C ILE A 398 5.17 8.33 -13.77
N VAL A 399 4.72 7.95 -12.57
CA VAL A 399 5.47 7.10 -11.63
C VAL A 399 4.52 6.19 -10.87
N GLY A 400 5.00 5.03 -10.43
CA GLY A 400 4.29 4.12 -9.56
C GLY A 400 5.06 3.68 -8.33
N ILE A 401 4.39 2.83 -7.53
CA ILE A 401 4.91 2.39 -6.23
C ILE A 401 6.25 1.66 -6.31
N ASN A 402 6.58 1.03 -7.44
CA ASN A 402 7.83 0.28 -7.63
C ASN A 402 8.97 1.11 -8.21
N ASP A 403 8.71 2.40 -8.46
CA ASP A 403 9.67 3.31 -9.03
C ASP A 403 10.52 3.98 -7.96
N ARG A 404 11.78 4.22 -8.34
CA ARG A 404 12.64 5.19 -7.69
C ARG A 404 12.74 6.38 -8.62
N PHE A 405 12.41 7.56 -8.12
CA PHE A 405 12.38 8.78 -8.93
C PHE A 405 12.88 9.97 -8.12
N VAL A 406 13.16 11.06 -8.82
CA VAL A 406 13.63 12.32 -8.26
C VAL A 406 12.64 13.40 -8.65
N VAL A 407 12.31 14.27 -7.69
CA VAL A 407 11.52 15.48 -7.94
C VAL A 407 12.42 16.68 -7.67
N ALA A 408 12.42 17.65 -8.59
CA ALA A 408 13.07 18.94 -8.42
C ALA A 408 12.04 20.07 -8.60
N THR A 409 12.21 21.15 -7.84
CA THR A 409 11.37 22.36 -7.93
C THR A 409 12.18 23.62 -8.27
N ASP A 410 13.51 23.52 -8.30
CA ASP A 410 14.46 24.63 -8.46
C ASP A 410 14.30 25.77 -7.43
N ARG A 411 13.70 25.46 -6.27
CA ARG A 411 13.52 26.40 -5.16
C ARG A 411 14.70 26.27 -4.17
N GLU A 412 15.78 27.00 -4.42
CA GLU A 412 17.05 26.89 -3.67
C GLU A 412 16.94 27.15 -2.15
N ASN A 413 15.89 27.84 -1.70
CA ASN A 413 15.55 28.08 -0.30
C ASN A 413 14.94 26.86 0.42
N LEU A 414 14.59 25.80 -0.31
CA LEU A 414 14.05 24.57 0.23
C LEU A 414 15.14 23.51 0.48
N PRO A 415 14.91 22.55 1.39
CA PRO A 415 15.87 21.50 1.67
C PRO A 415 16.01 20.51 0.51
N SER A 416 17.10 19.75 0.54
CA SER A 416 17.27 18.52 -0.23
C SER A 416 17.04 17.27 0.64
N ALA A 417 16.47 16.20 0.07
CA ALA A 417 16.16 15.01 0.85
C ALA A 417 16.27 13.67 0.11
N LEU A 418 16.37 12.59 0.90
CA LEU A 418 15.98 11.24 0.49
C LEU A 418 14.74 10.82 1.28
N ILE A 419 13.73 10.27 0.60
CA ILE A 419 12.54 9.70 1.22
C ILE A 419 12.54 8.19 0.96
N TYR A 420 12.62 7.43 2.05
CA TYR A 420 12.41 5.99 2.10
C TYR A 420 11.02 5.73 2.66
N ARG A 421 10.21 4.92 1.99
CA ARG A 421 8.78 4.84 2.27
C ARG A 421 8.19 3.48 1.95
N ASP A 422 6.99 3.22 2.44
CA ASP A 422 6.08 2.21 1.87
C ASP A 422 4.90 2.88 1.13
N ASN A 423 3.86 2.12 0.82
CA ASN A 423 2.73 2.62 0.03
C ASN A 423 1.87 3.65 0.79
N ALA A 424 1.91 3.71 2.12
CA ALA A 424 1.10 4.66 2.90
C ALA A 424 1.47 6.13 2.62
N ALA A 425 2.69 6.38 2.13
CA ALA A 425 3.14 7.72 1.77
C ALA A 425 2.57 8.21 0.42
N PHE A 426 2.07 7.33 -0.43
CA PHE A 426 1.74 7.65 -1.82
C PHE A 426 0.78 8.83 -1.98
N PRO A 427 -0.34 8.90 -1.22
CA PRO A 427 -1.32 9.97 -1.39
C PRO A 427 -0.77 11.37 -1.06
N MET A 428 0.42 11.52 -0.46
CA MET A 428 1.01 12.83 -0.16
C MET A 428 2.31 13.13 -0.91
N LEU A 429 2.80 12.23 -1.77
CA LEU A 429 4.17 12.36 -2.32
C LEU A 429 4.37 13.62 -3.17
N ASP A 430 3.36 14.04 -3.93
CA ASP A 430 3.37 15.24 -4.75
C ASP A 430 3.52 16.52 -3.89
N ILE A 431 2.62 16.72 -2.94
CA ILE A 431 2.58 17.90 -2.05
C ILE A 431 3.75 17.93 -1.09
N LEU A 432 4.25 16.75 -0.69
CA LEU A 432 5.45 16.62 0.11
C LEU A 432 6.69 16.95 -0.72
N ALA A 433 6.81 16.43 -1.95
CA ALA A 433 7.94 16.70 -2.83
C ALA A 433 8.06 18.20 -3.17
N GLU A 434 6.93 18.91 -3.28
CA GLU A 434 6.86 20.36 -3.45
C GLU A 434 7.57 21.16 -2.33
N ARG A 435 7.82 20.55 -1.16
CA ARG A 435 8.52 21.15 -0.01
C ARG A 435 10.03 20.97 -0.05
N PHE A 436 10.57 20.41 -1.12
CA PHE A 436 12.00 20.24 -1.33
C PHE A 436 12.48 20.96 -2.58
N ASN A 437 13.72 21.44 -2.55
CA ASN A 437 14.43 21.87 -3.75
C ASN A 437 14.67 20.66 -4.67
N LYS A 438 15.13 19.56 -4.05
CA LYS A 438 15.39 18.29 -4.71
C LYS A 438 15.18 17.13 -3.74
N VAL A 439 14.39 16.15 -4.14
CA VAL A 439 14.13 14.96 -3.32
C VAL A 439 14.17 13.69 -4.15
N MET A 440 14.88 12.67 -3.65
CA MET A 440 14.79 11.31 -4.20
C MET A 440 13.78 10.52 -3.40
N ILE A 441 12.82 9.91 -4.08
CA ILE A 441 11.82 9.02 -3.49
C ILE A 441 12.19 7.59 -3.87
N ALA A 442 12.40 6.76 -2.84
CA ALA A 442 12.75 5.36 -3.01
C ALA A 442 11.56 4.52 -3.45
N LYS A 443 11.87 3.31 -3.93
CA LYS A 443 10.88 2.26 -4.17
C LYS A 443 10.16 1.93 -2.86
N SER A 444 8.92 1.47 -2.98
CA SER A 444 8.16 1.01 -1.81
C SER A 444 8.95 -0.04 -1.04
N GLU A 445 8.92 0.06 0.28
CA GLU A 445 9.47 -0.89 1.25
C GLU A 445 11.00 -1.05 1.18
N GLN A 446 11.69 -0.20 0.41
CA GLN A 446 13.13 -0.17 0.32
C GLN A 446 13.73 0.76 1.38
N PHE A 447 13.82 0.35 2.65
CA PHE A 447 14.30 1.21 3.74
C PHE A 447 15.83 1.32 3.91
N GLY A 448 16.60 0.71 3.01
CA GLY A 448 18.06 0.75 3.02
C GLY A 448 18.61 2.12 2.58
N ILE A 449 19.21 2.85 3.52
CA ILE A 449 19.80 4.18 3.25
C ILE A 449 21.05 4.05 2.38
N ASN A 450 21.00 4.66 1.18
CA ASN A 450 22.12 4.72 0.25
C ASN A 450 22.81 6.09 0.32
N PHE A 451 23.98 6.11 0.96
CA PHE A 451 24.76 7.35 1.09
C PHE A 451 25.37 7.87 -0.21
N THR A 452 25.42 7.05 -1.27
CA THR A 452 25.79 7.53 -2.61
C THR A 452 24.69 8.45 -3.15
N ASP A 453 23.42 8.07 -2.95
CA ASP A 453 22.26 8.89 -3.33
C ASP A 453 22.21 10.15 -2.46
N ALA A 454 22.52 10.02 -1.16
CA ALA A 454 22.57 11.17 -0.24
C ALA A 454 23.60 12.23 -0.69
N ASN A 455 24.72 11.79 -1.26
CA ASN A 455 25.72 12.70 -1.82
C ASN A 455 25.32 13.25 -3.21
N ARG A 456 24.62 12.44 -4.02
CA ARG A 456 24.20 12.79 -5.38
C ARG A 456 23.12 13.87 -5.41
N TYR A 457 22.15 13.79 -4.50
CA TYR A 457 20.95 14.65 -4.52
C TYR A 457 20.97 15.80 -3.51
N LYS A 458 22.13 16.05 -2.91
CA LYS A 458 22.32 17.17 -1.97
C LYS A 458 22.17 18.54 -2.63
N ALA A 459 21.83 19.54 -1.82
CA ALA A 459 21.89 20.95 -2.22
C ALA A 459 23.34 21.45 -2.42
N GLU A 460 23.51 22.59 -3.09
CA GLU A 460 24.83 23.19 -3.31
C GLU A 460 25.53 23.51 -1.98
N GLY A 461 26.85 23.33 -1.95
CA GLY A 461 27.65 23.59 -0.75
C GLY A 461 27.45 22.56 0.37
N ARG A 462 26.62 21.53 0.18
CA ARG A 462 26.42 20.44 1.15
C ARG A 462 27.35 19.25 0.87
N ASP A 463 27.48 18.35 1.83
CA ASP A 463 28.22 17.08 1.67
C ASP A 463 27.29 15.88 1.44
N ILE A 464 26.09 15.93 2.03
CA ILE A 464 24.94 15.06 1.80
C ILE A 464 23.65 15.90 1.86
N VAL A 465 22.51 15.30 1.52
CA VAL A 465 21.17 15.90 1.68
C VAL A 465 20.94 16.49 3.09
N ASP A 466 19.97 17.40 3.20
CA ASP A 466 19.57 18.02 4.46
C ASP A 466 18.76 17.04 5.32
N TYR A 467 17.90 16.24 4.69
CA TYR A 467 17.05 15.27 5.37
C TYR A 467 17.13 13.87 4.77
N ILE A 468 17.11 12.85 5.62
CA ILE A 468 16.77 11.48 5.24
C ILE A 468 15.51 11.11 6.02
N ILE A 469 14.42 10.88 5.32
CA ILE A 469 13.08 10.66 5.89
C ILE A 469 12.70 9.20 5.63
N VAL A 470 12.28 8.51 6.68
CA VAL A 470 11.79 7.13 6.65
C VAL A 470 10.32 7.15 7.06
N ILE A 471 9.41 6.92 6.11
CA ILE A 471 7.96 6.89 6.32
C ILE A 471 7.51 5.44 6.33
N VAL A 472 6.98 4.94 7.43
CA VAL A 472 6.68 3.51 7.59
C VAL A 472 5.36 3.28 8.32
N SER A 473 4.52 2.41 7.76
CA SER A 473 3.30 1.92 8.38
C SER A 473 3.61 0.84 9.43
N GLU A 474 2.70 0.66 10.38
CA GLU A 474 2.79 -0.35 11.44
C GLU A 474 3.02 -1.76 10.86
N SER A 475 2.35 -2.07 9.76
CA SER A 475 2.46 -3.34 9.03
C SER A 475 3.88 -3.63 8.51
N ASN A 476 4.68 -2.58 8.29
CA ASN A 476 6.00 -2.66 7.68
C ASN A 476 7.15 -2.42 8.65
N LEU A 477 6.88 -2.30 9.96
CA LEU A 477 7.91 -2.02 10.97
C LEU A 477 9.05 -3.03 10.93
N ASP A 478 8.77 -4.32 10.68
CA ASP A 478 9.79 -5.36 10.65
C ASP A 478 10.89 -5.07 9.59
N LYS A 479 10.56 -4.34 8.52
CA LYS A 479 11.50 -3.95 7.46
C LYS A 479 12.51 -2.88 7.89
N ILE A 480 12.23 -2.14 8.97
CA ILE A 480 13.15 -1.15 9.55
C ILE A 480 13.90 -1.66 10.78
N LEU A 481 13.51 -2.83 11.32
CA LEU A 481 14.13 -3.45 12.49
C LEU A 481 15.43 -4.20 12.17
N SER A 482 15.58 -4.66 10.93
CA SER A 482 16.76 -5.40 10.48
C SER A 482 17.75 -4.51 9.74
N ASP A 483 19.03 -4.72 10.02
CA ASP A 483 20.11 -4.27 9.14
C ASP A 483 19.98 -5.03 7.80
N PRO A 484 19.82 -4.37 6.64
CA PRO A 484 20.03 -5.05 5.38
C PRO A 484 21.53 -5.36 5.29
N SER A 485 21.90 -6.54 5.79
CA SER A 485 23.26 -7.10 5.75
C SER A 485 23.84 -7.09 4.35
#